data_AF-A0A8W8NJI3-F1
#
_entry.id   AF-A0A8W8NJI3-F1
#
_cell.length_a   1.000
_cell.length_b   1.000
_cell.length_c   1.000
_cell.angle_alpha   90.00
_cell.angle_beta   90.00
_cell.angle_gamma   90.00
#
_symmetry.space_group_name_H-M   'P 1'
#
loop_
_entity.id
_entity.type
_entity.pdbx_description
1 polymer ?
#
loop_
_entity_poly.entity_id
_entity_poly.type
_entity_poly.pdbx_seq_one_letter_code
_entity_poly.pdbx_strand_id
1 'polypeptide(L)'
;INASSKCTIYRYLVDHCTLQSYLTKRIPLQYKKLICKLRLSSHCLTIETGRYNNVPLQRRLCPLCTLDIEDEYHFILKCPYYCNLREKFLKKFYYIKPSVFKLILLLSTQNVKDLCNLGKYIKNAFVIRKLHV
;
A
#
# COMPACT_ATOMS: atom_id res chain seq x y z
N ILE A 1 -16.07 0.92 20.94
CA ILE A 1 -15.69 0.79 19.51
C ILE A 1 -14.18 0.59 19.46
N ASN A 2 -13.68 -0.58 19.04
CA ASN A 2 -12.31 -0.88 18.57
C ASN A 2 -11.75 -2.20 19.13
N ALA A 3 -12.13 -3.29 18.49
CA ALA A 3 -11.35 -4.54 18.44
C ALA A 3 -10.97 -4.89 16.99
N SER A 4 -11.22 -4.00 16.03
CA SER A 4 -10.98 -4.27 14.61
C SER A 4 -9.53 -3.93 14.26
N SER A 5 -8.79 -4.92 13.78
CA SER A 5 -7.42 -4.77 13.25
C SER A 5 -7.36 -4.11 11.87
N LYS A 6 -8.49 -3.62 11.35
CA LYS A 6 -8.62 -3.00 10.03
C LYS A 6 -8.11 -1.56 10.03
N CYS A 7 -7.57 -1.11 8.90
CA CYS A 7 -7.15 0.28 8.69
C CYS A 7 -6.14 0.77 9.75
N THR A 8 -5.26 -0.10 10.24
CA THR A 8 -4.24 0.25 11.24
C THR A 8 -3.38 1.42 10.79
N ILE A 9 -3.01 1.44 9.50
CA ILE A 9 -2.22 2.52 8.88
C ILE A 9 -3.04 3.81 8.78
N TYR A 10 -4.35 3.74 8.53
CA TYR A 10 -5.20 4.92 8.36
C TYR A 10 -5.17 5.86 9.57
N ARG A 11 -5.11 5.30 10.79
CA ARG A 11 -4.99 6.08 12.03
C ARG A 11 -3.77 7.00 12.06
N TYR A 12 -2.69 6.62 11.39
CA TYR A 12 -1.46 7.42 11.29
C TYR A 12 -1.42 8.32 10.06
N LEU A 13 -2.36 8.16 9.13
CA LEU A 13 -2.45 8.96 7.90
C LEU A 13 -3.41 10.14 8.03
N VAL A 14 -4.31 10.11 9.01
CA VAL A 14 -5.39 11.09 9.17
C VAL A 14 -5.35 11.62 10.58
N ASP A 15 -4.71 12.78 10.76
CA ASP A 15 -4.60 13.47 12.04
C ASP A 15 -5.87 14.29 12.36
N HIS A 16 -6.58 14.72 11.31
CA HIS A 16 -7.84 15.47 11.40
C HIS A 16 -8.81 15.01 10.29
N CYS A 17 -10.13 15.08 10.54
CA CYS A 17 -11.19 14.81 9.54
C CYS A 17 -11.24 15.91 8.45
N THR A 18 -10.14 16.11 7.74
CA THR A 18 -9.99 17.08 6.67
C THR A 18 -9.78 16.39 5.33
N LEU A 19 -10.14 17.09 4.24
CA LEU A 19 -9.92 16.57 2.90
C LEU A 19 -8.42 16.34 2.68
N GLN A 20 -8.07 15.08 2.45
CA GLN A 20 -6.68 14.67 2.28
C GLN A 20 -6.07 15.31 1.03
N SER A 21 -4.91 15.95 1.19
CA SER A 21 -4.29 16.80 0.17
C SER A 21 -4.03 16.11 -1.18
N TYR A 22 -3.80 14.79 -1.19
CA TYR A 22 -3.62 14.03 -2.44
C TYR A 22 -4.89 13.99 -3.31
N LEU A 23 -6.08 14.15 -2.71
CA LEU A 23 -7.35 14.17 -3.44
C LEU A 23 -7.52 15.46 -4.25
N THR A 24 -6.96 16.57 -3.77
CA THR A 24 -7.05 17.87 -4.44
C THR A 24 -5.99 18.03 -5.55
N LYS A 25 -4.92 17.23 -5.55
CA LYS A 25 -3.87 17.30 -6.57
C LYS A 25 -4.38 16.88 -7.95
N ARG A 26 -3.87 17.50 -9.01
CA ARG A 26 -4.13 17.13 -10.42
C ARG A 26 -3.32 15.90 -10.82
N ILE A 27 -3.73 14.72 -10.35
CA ILE A 27 -3.21 13.42 -10.80
C ILE A 27 -4.33 12.60 -11.48
N PRO A 28 -4.00 11.65 -12.38
CA PRO A 28 -4.98 10.79 -13.01
C PRO A 28 -5.91 10.09 -12.00
N LEU A 29 -7.22 10.11 -12.28
CA LEU A 29 -8.25 9.58 -11.38
C LEU A 29 -8.01 8.10 -11.02
N GLN A 30 -7.51 7.30 -11.97
CA GLN A 30 -7.14 5.90 -11.73
C GLN A 30 -6.12 5.76 -10.57
N TYR A 31 -5.13 6.65 -10.50
CA TYR A 31 -4.09 6.59 -9.47
C TYR A 31 -4.63 7.07 -8.13
N LYS A 32 -5.48 8.11 -8.11
CA LYS A 32 -6.20 8.51 -6.89
C LYS A 32 -6.98 7.34 -6.32
N LYS A 33 -7.81 6.69 -7.14
CA LYS A 33 -8.63 5.54 -6.72
C LYS A 33 -7.80 4.41 -6.13
N LEU A 34 -6.65 4.09 -6.75
CA LEU A 34 -5.75 3.04 -6.26
C LEU A 34 -5.12 3.40 -4.91
N ILE A 35 -4.63 4.65 -4.77
CA ILE A 35 -4.06 5.14 -3.51
C ILE A 35 -5.12 5.17 -2.41
N CYS A 36 -6.34 5.64 -2.72
CA CYS A 36 -7.48 5.62 -1.78
C CYS A 36 -7.77 4.19 -1.31
N LYS A 37 -7.89 3.25 -2.25
CA LYS A 37 -8.15 1.84 -1.94
C LYS A 37 -7.10 1.28 -0.99
N LEU A 38 -5.83 1.60 -1.22
CA LEU A 38 -4.74 1.16 -0.36
C LEU A 38 -4.83 1.78 1.05
N ARG A 39 -5.04 3.11 1.12
CA ARG A 39 -5.16 3.83 2.41
C ARG A 39 -6.36 3.42 3.25
N LEU A 40 -7.44 2.96 2.62
CA LEU A 40 -8.70 2.57 3.27
C LEU A 40 -8.82 1.05 3.47
N SER A 41 -7.74 0.29 3.26
CA SER A 41 -7.73 -1.17 3.30
C SER A 41 -8.90 -1.79 2.49
N SER A 42 -9.15 -1.21 1.31
CA SER A 42 -10.17 -1.60 0.33
C SER A 42 -9.52 -2.24 -0.90
N HIS A 43 -8.71 -3.27 -0.64
CA HIS A 43 -7.89 -3.97 -1.63
C HIS A 43 -7.89 -5.49 -1.39
N CYS A 44 -7.33 -6.23 -2.35
CA CYS A 44 -7.30 -7.70 -2.35
C CYS A 44 -5.96 -8.33 -1.86
N LEU A 45 -5.15 -7.57 -1.11
CA LEU A 45 -4.00 -8.15 -0.40
C LEU A 45 -4.45 -9.17 0.65
N THR A 46 -3.58 -10.15 0.93
CA THR A 46 -3.93 -11.29 1.79
C THR A 46 -4.25 -10.91 3.22
N ILE A 47 -3.73 -9.78 3.72
CA ILE A 47 -4.13 -9.25 5.04
C ILE A 47 -5.63 -9.02 5.16
N GLU A 48 -6.28 -8.52 4.10
CA GLU A 48 -7.72 -8.21 4.07
C GLU A 48 -8.54 -9.41 3.62
N THR A 49 -8.15 -10.11 2.54
CA THR A 49 -8.90 -11.27 2.07
C THR A 49 -8.89 -12.40 3.09
N GLY A 50 -7.74 -12.65 3.73
CA GLY A 50 -7.62 -13.60 4.83
C GLY A 50 -8.44 -13.19 6.06
N ARG A 51 -8.67 -11.89 6.29
CA ARG A 51 -9.55 -11.41 7.36
C ARG A 51 -11.00 -11.79 7.11
N TYR A 52 -11.51 -11.61 5.88
CA TYR A 52 -12.89 -12.00 5.53
C TYR A 52 -13.09 -13.52 5.61
N ASN A 53 -12.04 -14.29 5.32
CA ASN A 53 -12.05 -15.75 5.34
C ASN A 53 -11.64 -16.36 6.69
N ASN A 54 -11.52 -15.56 7.76
CA ASN A 54 -11.10 -16.01 9.11
C ASN A 54 -9.76 -16.76 9.16
N VAL A 55 -8.85 -16.47 8.22
CA VAL A 55 -7.49 -17.02 8.20
C VAL A 55 -6.68 -16.36 9.33
N PRO A 56 -5.97 -17.14 10.18
CA PRO A 56 -5.07 -16.60 11.20
C PRO A 56 -4.03 -15.64 10.61
N LEU A 57 -3.69 -14.56 11.33
CA LEU A 57 -2.80 -13.50 10.83
C LEU A 57 -1.46 -14.05 10.31
N GLN A 58 -0.88 -15.02 11.03
CA GLN A 58 0.41 -15.66 10.71
C GLN A 58 0.36 -16.44 9.39
N ARG A 59 -0.83 -16.82 8.91
CA ARG A 59 -1.04 -17.54 7.65
C ARG A 59 -1.42 -16.61 6.49
N ARG A 60 -1.55 -15.30 6.71
CA ARG A 60 -1.89 -14.33 5.66
C ARG A 60 -0.66 -13.89 4.87
N LEU A 61 0.11 -14.87 4.41
CA LEU A 61 1.39 -14.67 3.74
C LEU A 61 1.20 -14.08 2.34
N CYS A 62 2.22 -13.38 1.85
CA CYS A 62 2.26 -12.96 0.44
C CYS A 62 2.32 -14.20 -0.46
N PRO A 63 1.37 -14.39 -1.39
CA PRO A 63 1.35 -15.56 -2.25
C PRO A 63 2.47 -15.55 -3.28
N LEU A 64 3.12 -14.41 -3.52
CA LEU A 64 4.26 -14.33 -4.43
C LEU A 64 5.56 -14.78 -3.76
N CYS A 65 5.91 -14.18 -2.63
CA CYS A 65 7.19 -14.44 -1.97
C CYS A 65 7.09 -15.47 -0.84
N THR A 66 5.93 -15.64 -0.22
CA THR A 66 5.68 -16.51 0.96
C THR A 66 6.54 -16.22 2.20
N LEU A 67 7.30 -15.12 2.20
CA LEU A 67 8.27 -14.80 3.27
C LEU A 67 7.67 -14.08 4.47
N ASP A 68 6.61 -13.30 4.27
CA ASP A 68 6.07 -12.38 5.27
C ASP A 68 4.57 -12.18 5.03
N ILE A 69 3.88 -11.59 6.00
CA ILE A 69 2.46 -11.24 5.90
C ILE A 69 2.27 -10.20 4.79
N GLU A 70 1.24 -10.39 3.97
CA GLU A 70 0.95 -9.46 2.88
C GLU A 70 0.04 -8.31 3.30
N ASP A 71 0.65 -7.37 4.01
CA ASP A 71 0.06 -6.06 4.28
C ASP A 71 0.55 -4.99 3.28
N GLU A 72 0.04 -3.77 3.42
CA GLU A 72 0.39 -2.63 2.58
C GLU A 72 1.89 -2.28 2.70
N TYR A 73 2.48 -2.51 3.88
CA TYR A 73 3.90 -2.27 4.12
C TYR A 73 4.78 -3.25 3.34
N HIS A 74 4.49 -4.55 3.44
CA HIS A 74 5.17 -5.57 2.68
C HIS A 74 4.99 -5.35 1.18
N PHE A 75 3.76 -5.12 0.74
CA PHE A 75 3.41 -4.89 -0.65
C PHE A 75 4.13 -3.68 -1.26
N ILE A 76 4.22 -2.54 -0.56
CA ILE A 76 4.87 -1.34 -1.10
C ILE A 76 6.38 -1.37 -0.95
N LEU A 77 6.91 -1.80 0.21
CA LEU A 77 8.30 -1.50 0.58
C LEU A 77 9.22 -2.72 0.74
N LYS A 78 8.70 -3.94 0.93
CA LYS A 78 9.55 -5.12 1.21
C LYS A 78 9.53 -6.20 0.14
N CYS A 79 8.36 -6.55 -0.42
CA CYS A 79 8.19 -7.76 -1.21
C CYS A 79 9.21 -7.86 -2.34
N PRO A 80 10.04 -8.92 -2.42
CA PRO A 80 11.12 -9.00 -3.41
C PRO A 80 10.61 -9.02 -4.85
N TYR A 81 9.42 -9.57 -5.11
CA TYR A 81 8.80 -9.59 -6.45
C TYR A 81 8.56 -8.20 -7.05
N TYR A 82 8.46 -7.17 -6.21
CA TYR A 82 8.26 -5.79 -6.67
C TYR A 82 9.55 -4.96 -6.63
N CYS A 83 10.75 -5.56 -6.48
CA CYS A 83 12.03 -4.83 -6.41
C CYS A 83 12.23 -3.90 -7.61
N ASN A 84 12.11 -4.43 -8.83
CA ASN A 84 12.27 -3.66 -10.07
C ASN A 84 11.24 -2.54 -10.20
N LEU A 85 10.00 -2.79 -9.77
CA LEU A 85 8.96 -1.76 -9.75
C LEU A 85 9.27 -0.66 -8.72
N ARG A 86 9.75 -1.03 -7.53
CA ARG A 86 10.15 -0.07 -6.49
C ARG A 86 11.30 0.79 -6.97
N GLU A 87 12.32 0.20 -7.58
CA GLU A 87 13.47 0.94 -8.10
C GLU A 87 13.08 1.90 -9.23
N LYS A 88 12.14 1.48 -10.08
CA LYS A 88 11.65 2.29 -11.20
C LYS A 88 10.78 3.48 -10.78
N PHE A 89 9.94 3.32 -9.76
CA PHE A 89 8.91 4.31 -9.43
C PHE A 89 9.12 5.01 -8.08
N LEU A 90 9.76 4.38 -7.10
CA LEU A 90 9.94 4.94 -5.77
C LEU A 90 11.37 5.46 -5.56
N LYS A 91 11.52 6.45 -4.68
CA LYS A 91 12.83 6.95 -4.26
C LYS A 91 13.50 5.92 -3.35
N LYS A 92 14.82 5.72 -3.53
CA LYS A 92 15.69 4.86 -2.70
C LYS A 92 15.46 5.02 -1.19
N PHE A 93 15.23 6.26 -0.75
CA PHE A 93 14.92 6.59 0.64
C PHE A 93 13.84 5.70 1.28
N TYR A 94 12.79 5.35 0.53
CA TYR A 94 11.63 4.62 1.08
C TYR A 94 11.90 3.13 1.30
N TYR A 95 12.65 2.48 0.40
CA TYR A 95 12.83 1.03 0.41
C TYR A 95 14.22 0.59 0.89
N ILE A 96 15.20 1.48 0.99
CA ILE A 96 16.44 1.21 1.73
C ILE A 96 16.13 1.36 3.22
N LYS A 97 16.31 0.27 3.99
CA LYS A 97 15.90 0.19 5.41
C LYS A 97 14.45 0.65 5.58
N PRO A 98 13.48 -0.12 5.05
CA PRO A 98 12.07 0.28 5.07
C PRO A 98 11.56 0.35 6.50
N SER A 99 10.58 1.23 6.73
CA SER A 99 9.88 1.35 8.01
C SER A 99 8.44 1.78 7.79
N VAL A 100 7.58 1.51 8.77
CA VAL A 100 6.18 1.95 8.74
C VAL A 100 6.08 3.47 8.65
N PHE A 101 6.99 4.21 9.30
CA PHE A 101 7.08 5.67 9.18
C PHE A 101 7.33 6.12 7.72
N LYS A 102 8.24 5.46 7.01
CA LYS A 102 8.50 5.77 5.58
C LYS A 102 7.30 5.46 4.69
N LEU A 103 6.54 4.41 5.01
CA LEU A 103 5.29 4.10 4.32
C LEU A 103 4.25 5.21 4.53
N ILE A 104 4.06 5.66 5.77
CA ILE A 104 3.16 6.75 6.12
C ILE A 104 3.55 8.01 5.36
N LEU A 105 4.84 8.37 5.36
CA LEU A 105 5.36 9.52 4.62
C LEU A 105 5.08 9.42 3.10
N LEU A 106 5.24 8.23 2.52
CA LEU A 106 4.96 7.99 1.10
C LEU A 106 3.46 8.13 0.78
N LEU A 107 2.58 7.57 1.62
CA LEU A 107 1.12 7.64 1.45
C LEU A 107 0.52 9.02 1.75
N SER A 108 1.27 9.86 2.45
CA SER A 108 0.93 11.25 2.78
C SER A 108 1.67 12.28 1.91
N THR A 109 2.39 11.85 0.87
CA THR A 109 3.14 12.78 0.01
C THR A 109 2.22 13.76 -0.71
N GLN A 110 2.64 15.02 -0.77
CA GLN A 110 1.94 16.08 -1.51
C GLN A 110 2.54 16.34 -2.89
N ASN A 111 3.68 15.72 -3.19
CA ASN A 111 4.38 15.90 -4.44
C ASN A 111 3.64 15.15 -5.57
N VAL A 112 3.21 15.88 -6.59
CA VAL A 112 2.42 15.34 -7.71
C VAL A 112 3.17 14.24 -8.46
N LYS A 113 4.49 14.38 -8.65
CA LYS A 113 5.32 13.38 -9.33
C LYS A 113 5.40 12.10 -8.50
N ASP A 114 5.63 12.21 -7.20
CA ASP A 114 5.68 11.06 -6.29
C ASP A 114 4.32 10.36 -6.21
N LEU A 115 3.21 11.10 -6.16
CA LEU A 115 1.85 10.55 -6.21
C LEU A 115 1.58 9.79 -7.52
N CYS A 116 1.95 10.37 -8.66
CA CYS A 116 1.81 9.71 -9.96
C CYS A 116 2.66 8.44 -10.04
N ASN A 117 3.89 8.47 -9.54
CA ASN A 117 4.76 7.30 -9.52
C ASN A 117 4.26 6.21 -8.57
N LEU A 118 3.75 6.59 -7.39
CA LEU A 118 3.10 5.66 -6.47
C LEU A 118 1.87 5.01 -7.13
N GLY A 119 1.05 5.79 -7.83
CA GLY A 119 -0.07 5.28 -8.61
C GLY A 119 0.33 4.27 -9.69
N LYS A 120 1.41 4.57 -10.45
CA LYS A 120 2.00 3.66 -11.43
C LYS A 120 2.52 2.38 -10.77
N TYR A 121 3.22 2.51 -9.65
CA TYR A 121 3.71 1.37 -8.87
C TYR A 121 2.55 0.46 -8.47
N ILE A 122 1.53 1.01 -7.79
CA ILE A 122 0.38 0.24 -7.30
C ILE A 122 -0.35 -0.44 -8.45
N LYS A 123 -0.58 0.27 -9.57
CA LYS A 123 -1.23 -0.30 -10.76
C LYS A 123 -0.47 -1.52 -11.28
N ASN A 124 0.83 -1.36 -11.52
CA ASN A 124 1.65 -2.44 -12.08
C ASN A 124 1.85 -3.60 -11.09
N ALA A 125 2.01 -3.31 -9.80
CA ALA A 125 2.15 -4.33 -8.76
C ALA A 125 0.89 -5.20 -8.64
N PHE A 126 -0.32 -4.60 -8.72
CA PHE A 126 -1.56 -5.38 -8.75
C PHE A 126 -1.75 -6.19 -10.05
N VAL A 127 -1.24 -5.69 -11.20
CA VAL A 127 -1.22 -6.48 -12.44
C VAL A 127 -0.34 -7.71 -12.27
N ILE A 128 0.90 -7.54 -11.78
CA ILE A 128 1.80 -8.67 -11.48
C ILE A 128 1.13 -9.66 -10.53
N ARG A 129 0.56 -9.17 -9.43
CA ARG A 129 -0.13 -10.02 -8.46
C ARG A 129 -1.23 -10.87 -9.12
N LYS A 130 -2.09 -10.27 -9.94
CA LYS A 130 -3.20 -10.97 -10.62
C LYS A 130 -2.73 -12.05 -11.60
N LEU A 131 -1.51 -11.95 -12.12
CA LEU A 131 -0.96 -12.97 -13.02
C LEU A 131 -0.48 -14.23 -12.27
N HIS A 132 -0.24 -14.11 -10.96
CA HIS A 132 0.36 -15.17 -10.13
C HIS A 132 -0.55 -15.66 -9.00
N VAL A 133 -1.74 -15.05 -8.83
CA VAL A 133 -2.74 -15.36 -7.80
C VAL A 133 -4.10 -15.45 -8.46
#